data_AF-A0A7W1JF78-F1
#
_entry.id   AF-A0A7W1JF78-F1
#
_cell.length_a   1.000
_cell.length_b   1.000
_cell.length_c   1.000
_cell.angle_alpha   90.00
_cell.angle_beta   90.00
_cell.angle_gamma   90.00
#
_symmetry.space_group_name_H-M   'P 1'
#
loop_
_entity.id
_entity.type
_entity.pdbx_description
1 polymer ?
#
loop_
_entity_poly.entity_id
_entity_poly.type
_entity_poly.pdbx_seq_one_letter_code
_entity_poly.pdbx_strand_id
1 'polypeptide(L)'
;MCRRFERCLAEVSDEDVWWRPNEVSNSIGNLLLHLCGNLRQWVIGGIGGREFERHRQEEFDERQHISASELLARLKSVVSESDEVIGNLTAEALQRRKQIQGHDQLSTISTFSLTGALETLRVGGLLMARQVEAVVGRMAGAKRTPPTTCSSCAS
;
A
#
# COMPACT_ATOMS: atom_id res chain seq x y z
N MET A 1 -0.78 -13.30 -2.59
CA MET A 1 -0.93 -11.83 -2.75
C MET A 1 0.41 -11.09 -2.76
N CYS A 2 1.28 -11.32 -1.78
CA CYS A 2 2.57 -10.63 -1.65
C CYS A 2 3.53 -10.77 -2.86
N ARG A 3 3.47 -11.88 -3.62
CA ARG A 3 4.36 -12.09 -4.79
C ARG A 3 4.36 -10.98 -5.85
N ARG A 4 3.23 -10.29 -6.05
CA ARG A 4 3.19 -9.16 -7.01
C ARG A 4 3.94 -7.95 -6.46
N PHE A 5 3.71 -7.63 -5.18
CA PHE A 5 4.41 -6.55 -4.49
C PHE A 5 5.91 -6.82 -4.39
N GLU A 6 6.31 -8.07 -4.09
CA GLU A 6 7.71 -8.51 -4.08
C GLU A 6 8.40 -8.26 -5.42
N ARG A 7 7.77 -8.65 -6.52
CA ARG A 7 8.31 -8.42 -7.87
C ARG A 7 8.44 -6.93 -8.18
N CYS A 8 7.42 -6.14 -7.89
CA CYS A 8 7.45 -4.69 -8.15
C CYS A 8 8.55 -4.00 -7.34
N LEU A 9 8.70 -4.37 -6.06
CA LEU A 9 9.69 -3.76 -5.17
C LEU A 9 11.12 -4.25 -5.44
N ALA A 10 11.31 -5.40 -6.08
CA ALA A 10 12.63 -5.90 -6.45
C ALA A 10 13.31 -5.06 -7.56
N GLU A 11 12.56 -4.26 -8.30
CA GLU A 11 13.05 -3.48 -9.45
C GLU A 11 13.28 -2.00 -9.13
N VAL A 12 13.01 -1.54 -7.90
CA VAL A 12 13.10 -0.13 -7.49
C VAL A 12 14.00 0.03 -6.27
N SER A 13 14.75 1.13 -6.22
CA SER A 13 15.56 1.47 -5.04
C SER A 13 14.69 2.03 -3.90
N ASP A 14 15.25 2.12 -2.69
CA ASP A 14 14.55 2.75 -1.55
C ASP A 14 14.21 4.23 -1.86
N GLU A 15 15.06 4.95 -2.58
CA GLU A 15 14.76 6.32 -3.02
C GLU A 15 13.58 6.35 -4.02
N ASP A 16 13.57 5.42 -4.98
CA ASP A 16 12.51 5.32 -5.97
C ASP A 16 11.15 4.94 -5.35
N VAL A 17 11.14 4.19 -4.24
CA VAL A 17 9.91 3.87 -3.50
C VAL A 17 9.24 5.12 -2.95
N TRP A 18 10.03 6.12 -2.54
CA TRP A 18 9.54 7.38 -1.97
C TRP A 18 9.42 8.49 -3.00
N TRP A 19 9.82 8.25 -4.23
CA TRP A 19 9.71 9.22 -5.31
C TRP A 19 8.26 9.57 -5.65
N ARG A 20 8.04 10.86 -5.94
CA ARG A 20 6.76 11.44 -6.36
C ARG A 20 7.01 12.40 -7.53
N PRO A 21 6.09 12.47 -8.52
CA PRO A 21 6.19 13.45 -9.60
C PRO A 21 5.89 14.89 -9.15
N ASN A 22 5.17 15.06 -8.04
CA ASN A 22 4.85 16.34 -7.40
C ASN A 22 4.36 16.10 -5.96
N GLU A 23 4.27 17.16 -5.15
CA GLU A 23 3.85 17.09 -3.74
C GLU A 23 2.45 16.50 -3.51
N VAL A 24 1.53 16.71 -4.46
CA VAL A 24 0.14 16.24 -4.37
C VAL A 24 0.03 14.74 -4.67
N SER A 25 1.03 14.18 -5.37
CA SER A 25 1.04 12.77 -5.76
C SER A 25 1.57 11.88 -4.66
N ASN A 26 1.09 10.64 -4.60
CA ASN A 26 1.54 9.65 -3.62
C ASN A 26 2.72 8.83 -4.14
N SER A 27 3.65 8.47 -3.24
CA SER A 27 4.74 7.55 -3.55
C SER A 27 4.29 6.09 -3.44
N ILE A 28 5.13 5.15 -3.88
CA ILE A 28 4.90 3.71 -3.64
C ILE A 28 4.84 3.44 -2.13
N GLY A 29 5.74 4.07 -1.36
CA GLY A 29 5.77 3.98 0.10
C GLY A 29 4.45 4.39 0.75
N ASN A 30 3.86 5.52 0.35
CA ASN A 30 2.58 5.99 0.90
C ASN A 30 1.43 5.04 0.56
N LEU A 31 1.40 4.49 -0.66
CA LEU A 31 0.37 3.53 -1.06
C LEU A 31 0.48 2.22 -0.27
N LEU A 32 1.71 1.76 0.04
CA LEU A 32 1.94 0.57 0.86
C LEU A 32 1.54 0.79 2.32
N LEU A 33 1.88 1.94 2.90
CA LEU A 33 1.44 2.31 4.25
C LEU A 33 -0.08 2.39 4.33
N HIS A 34 -0.70 3.04 3.34
CA HIS A 34 -2.16 3.13 3.26
C HIS A 34 -2.82 1.76 3.17
N LEU A 35 -2.24 0.86 2.39
CA LEU A 35 -2.75 -0.50 2.24
C LEU A 35 -2.69 -1.27 3.56
N CYS A 36 -1.59 -1.16 4.29
CA CYS A 36 -1.44 -1.76 5.62
C CYS A 36 -2.49 -1.21 6.60
N GLY A 37 -2.65 0.11 6.66
CA GLY A 37 -3.66 0.75 7.52
C GLY A 37 -5.08 0.31 7.17
N ASN A 38 -5.39 0.17 5.89
CA ASN A 38 -6.72 -0.26 5.43
C ASN A 38 -7.03 -1.72 5.79
N LEU A 39 -6.07 -2.64 5.60
CA LEU A 39 -6.23 -4.04 5.99
C LEU A 39 -6.42 -4.18 7.51
N ARG A 40 -5.61 -3.46 8.31
CA ARG A 40 -5.78 -3.41 9.76
C ARG A 40 -7.16 -2.91 10.14
N GLN A 41 -7.65 -1.87 9.48
CA GLN A 41 -8.95 -1.31 9.78
C GLN A 41 -10.10 -2.27 9.54
N TRP A 42 -10.19 -2.82 8.34
CA TRP A 42 -11.35 -3.62 7.95
C TRP A 42 -11.29 -5.03 8.50
N VAL A 43 -10.12 -5.67 8.41
CA VAL A 43 -10.00 -7.07 8.78
C VAL A 43 -9.68 -7.20 10.25
N ILE A 44 -8.59 -6.60 10.72
CA ILE A 44 -8.11 -6.85 12.07
C ILE A 44 -9.01 -6.17 13.12
N GLY A 45 -9.29 -4.88 12.95
CA GLY A 45 -10.14 -4.12 13.86
C GLY A 45 -11.63 -4.33 13.61
N GLY A 46 -12.06 -4.26 12.35
CA GLY A 46 -13.47 -4.42 11.99
C GLY A 46 -14.00 -5.83 12.22
N ILE A 47 -13.48 -6.80 11.46
CA ILE A 47 -13.90 -8.20 11.52
C ILE A 47 -13.37 -8.86 12.80
N GLY A 48 -12.08 -8.73 13.08
CA GLY A 48 -11.41 -9.34 14.23
C GLY A 48 -11.74 -8.67 15.57
N GLY A 49 -12.32 -7.46 15.55
CA GLY A 49 -12.72 -6.74 16.76
C GLY A 49 -11.55 -6.27 17.62
N ARG A 50 -10.32 -6.20 17.05
CA ARG A 50 -9.15 -5.76 17.79
C ARG A 50 -9.06 -4.24 17.82
N GLU A 51 -8.84 -3.68 18.99
CA GLU A 51 -8.63 -2.24 19.12
C GLU A 51 -7.33 -1.83 18.43
N PHE A 52 -7.42 -0.81 17.59
CA PHE A 52 -6.25 -0.12 17.05
C PHE A 52 -6.64 1.32 16.68
N GLU A 53 -5.69 2.23 16.81
CA GLU A 53 -5.85 3.61 16.37
C GLU A 53 -5.28 3.77 14.96
N ARG A 54 -6.02 4.50 14.10
CA ARG A 54 -5.59 4.75 12.72
C ARG A 54 -5.32 6.23 12.50
N HIS A 55 -4.07 6.54 12.18
CA HIS A 55 -3.66 7.86 11.72
C HIS A 55 -3.60 7.91 10.19
N ARG A 56 -4.78 7.96 9.54
CA ARG A 56 -4.87 7.88 8.06
C ARG A 56 -4.05 8.98 7.37
N GLN A 57 -4.07 10.19 7.90
CA GLN A 57 -3.38 11.32 7.29
C GLN A 57 -1.86 11.11 7.28
N GLU A 58 -1.31 10.53 8.35
CA GLU A 58 0.12 10.21 8.48
C GLU A 58 0.59 9.21 7.42
N GLU A 59 -0.27 8.28 6.97
CA GLU A 59 0.05 7.35 5.86
C GLU A 59 0.41 8.09 4.56
N PHE A 60 -0.21 9.26 4.32
CA PHE A 60 0.00 10.09 3.14
C PHE A 60 0.99 11.24 3.37
N ASP A 61 1.13 11.69 4.60
CA ASP A 61 2.07 12.74 5.02
C ASP A 61 3.48 12.20 5.25
N GLU A 62 3.66 10.88 5.36
CA GLU A 62 4.98 10.27 5.51
C GLU A 62 5.91 10.63 4.34
N ARG A 63 7.15 10.96 4.69
CA ARG A 63 8.25 11.33 3.79
C ARG A 63 9.57 10.63 4.15
N GLN A 64 9.65 9.91 5.27
CA GLN A 64 10.83 9.17 5.68
C GLN A 64 11.13 8.04 4.70
N HIS A 65 12.42 7.81 4.44
CA HIS A 65 12.89 6.71 3.60
C HIS A 65 12.86 5.37 4.34
N ILE A 66 11.65 4.87 4.65
CA ILE A 66 11.48 3.48 5.11
C ILE A 66 11.86 2.55 3.95
N SER A 67 12.74 1.60 4.19
CA SER A 67 13.21 0.72 3.10
C SER A 67 12.07 -0.08 2.46
N ALA A 68 12.22 -0.40 1.18
CA ALA A 68 11.31 -1.27 0.44
C ALA A 68 11.10 -2.62 1.16
N SER A 69 12.18 -3.15 1.73
CA SER A 69 12.17 -4.40 2.49
C SER A 69 11.31 -4.32 3.75
N GLU A 70 11.38 -3.20 4.47
CA GLU A 70 10.60 -2.97 5.67
C GLU A 70 9.12 -2.74 5.35
N LEU A 71 8.81 -1.95 4.32
CA LEU A 71 7.43 -1.76 3.85
C LEU A 71 6.80 -3.10 3.44
N LEU A 72 7.57 -3.95 2.74
CA LEU A 72 7.12 -5.28 2.37
C LEU A 72 6.92 -6.19 3.59
N ALA A 73 7.80 -6.13 4.58
CA ALA A 73 7.66 -6.89 5.83
C ALA A 73 6.41 -6.47 6.60
N ARG A 74 6.12 -5.16 6.69
CA ARG A 74 4.89 -4.62 7.29
C ARG A 74 3.65 -5.15 6.57
N LEU A 75 3.64 -5.11 5.23
CA LEU A 75 2.52 -5.64 4.44
C LEU A 75 2.32 -7.15 4.69
N LYS A 76 3.40 -7.94 4.66
CA LYS A 76 3.34 -9.39 4.93
C LYS A 76 2.78 -9.69 6.31
N SER A 77 3.23 -8.96 7.33
CA SER A 77 2.73 -9.10 8.70
C SER A 77 1.23 -8.85 8.77
N VAL A 78 0.75 -7.75 8.19
CA VAL A 78 -0.68 -7.40 8.21
C VAL A 78 -1.51 -8.41 7.42
N VAL A 79 -0.99 -8.94 6.31
CA VAL A 79 -1.67 -10.01 5.55
C VAL A 79 -1.76 -11.30 6.37
N SER A 80 -0.67 -11.74 7.01
CA SER A 80 -0.67 -12.93 7.87
C SER A 80 -1.68 -12.81 9.01
N GLU A 81 -1.68 -11.66 9.69
CA GLU A 81 -2.60 -11.36 10.77
C GLU A 81 -4.07 -11.29 10.29
N SER A 82 -4.28 -10.77 9.07
CA SER A 82 -5.60 -10.79 8.42
C SER A 82 -6.06 -12.22 8.11
N ASP A 83 -5.16 -13.07 7.62
CA ASP A 83 -5.44 -14.48 7.34
C ASP A 83 -5.81 -15.24 8.63
N GLU A 84 -5.12 -14.97 9.74
CA GLU A 84 -5.43 -15.52 11.06
C GLU A 84 -6.81 -15.08 11.56
N VAL A 85 -7.14 -13.79 11.43
CA VAL A 85 -8.47 -13.27 11.82
C VAL A 85 -9.56 -13.95 11.01
N ILE A 86 -9.38 -14.06 9.69
CA ILE A 86 -10.35 -14.70 8.80
C ILE A 86 -10.47 -16.20 9.10
N GLY A 87 -9.35 -16.90 9.32
CA GLY A 87 -9.33 -18.32 9.64
C GLY A 87 -10.01 -18.69 10.95
N ASN A 88 -10.07 -17.75 11.90
CA ASN A 88 -10.71 -17.94 13.21
C ASN A 88 -12.17 -17.46 13.26
N LEU A 89 -12.77 -17.07 12.13
CA LEU A 89 -14.17 -16.62 12.12
C LEU A 89 -15.14 -17.76 12.39
N THR A 90 -15.99 -17.58 13.39
CA THR A 90 -17.10 -18.47 13.67
C THR A 90 -18.38 -18.02 12.95
N ALA A 91 -19.31 -18.94 12.70
CA ALA A 91 -20.62 -18.60 12.13
C ALA A 91 -21.37 -17.54 12.96
N GLU A 92 -21.21 -17.56 14.28
CA GLU A 92 -21.79 -16.57 15.19
C GLU A 92 -21.07 -15.20 15.09
N ALA A 93 -19.74 -15.19 14.98
CA ALA A 93 -18.99 -13.97 14.70
C ALA A 93 -19.37 -13.34 13.35
N LEU A 94 -19.76 -14.18 12.39
CA LEU A 94 -20.34 -13.78 11.11
C LEU A 94 -21.79 -13.31 11.20
N GLN A 95 -22.50 -13.35 12.32
CA GLN A 95 -23.88 -12.83 12.44
C GLN A 95 -24.05 -11.57 13.32
N ARG A 96 -23.01 -11.11 14.02
CA ARG A 96 -23.03 -9.93 14.89
C ARG A 96 -22.92 -8.59 14.16
N ARG A 97 -23.69 -7.57 14.57
CA ARG A 97 -23.50 -6.21 14.05
C ARG A 97 -22.18 -5.58 14.53
N LYS A 98 -21.51 -4.87 13.62
CA LYS A 98 -20.27 -4.11 13.83
C LYS A 98 -20.42 -2.73 13.22
N GLN A 99 -19.93 -1.73 13.94
CA GLN A 99 -19.78 -0.36 13.46
C GLN A 99 -18.36 -0.17 12.96
N ILE A 100 -18.20 0.06 11.66
CA ILE A 100 -16.89 0.34 11.06
C ILE A 100 -17.03 1.62 10.24
N GLN A 101 -16.24 2.66 10.55
CA GLN A 101 -16.33 3.99 9.92
C GLN A 101 -17.71 4.66 10.01
N GLY A 102 -18.44 4.46 11.12
CA GLY A 102 -19.76 5.08 11.31
C GLY A 102 -20.90 4.44 10.50
N HIS A 103 -20.65 3.30 9.87
CA HIS A 103 -21.69 2.50 9.21
C HIS A 103 -22.10 1.30 10.07
N ASP A 104 -23.41 1.16 10.33
CA ASP A 104 -24.00 0.00 11.01
C ASP A 104 -24.08 -1.19 10.07
N GLN A 105 -23.33 -2.26 10.33
CA GLN A 105 -23.31 -3.43 9.44
C GLN A 105 -23.47 -4.73 10.22
N LEU A 106 -24.37 -5.61 9.76
CA LEU A 106 -24.38 -7.03 10.17
C LEU A 106 -23.10 -7.69 9.65
N SER A 107 -22.36 -8.43 10.47
CA SER A 107 -21.18 -9.18 10.03
C SER A 107 -21.49 -10.28 9.01
N THR A 108 -22.78 -10.55 8.72
CA THR A 108 -23.22 -11.39 7.60
C THR A 108 -22.88 -10.72 6.27
N ILE A 109 -22.53 -9.43 6.32
CA ILE A 109 -21.83 -8.68 5.28
C ILE A 109 -20.30 -8.89 5.48
N SER A 110 -19.87 -10.15 5.52
CA SER A 110 -18.48 -10.50 5.24
C SER A 110 -18.13 -10.09 3.80
N THR A 111 -19.11 -10.08 2.89
CA THR A 111 -18.94 -9.66 1.50
C THR A 111 -18.58 -8.19 1.34
N PHE A 112 -19.18 -7.21 2.04
CA PHE A 112 -18.82 -5.78 1.80
C PHE A 112 -17.53 -5.35 2.51
N SER A 113 -17.23 -5.88 3.71
CA SER A 113 -15.95 -5.61 4.37
C SER A 113 -14.78 -6.30 3.65
N LEU A 114 -14.97 -7.56 3.19
CA LEU A 114 -13.98 -8.22 2.34
C LEU A 114 -13.94 -7.60 0.94
N THR A 115 -15.07 -7.21 0.33
CA THR A 115 -15.08 -6.52 -0.98
C THR A 115 -14.41 -5.16 -0.85
N GLY A 116 -14.69 -4.38 0.19
CA GLY A 116 -14.02 -3.09 0.44
C GLY A 116 -12.51 -3.26 0.64
N ALA A 117 -12.08 -4.27 1.40
CA ALA A 117 -10.66 -4.60 1.55
C ALA A 117 -10.05 -5.10 0.23
N LEU A 118 -10.71 -6.00 -0.50
CA LEU A 118 -10.25 -6.61 -1.76
C LEU A 118 -10.26 -5.62 -2.93
N GLU A 119 -11.22 -4.71 -2.97
CA GLU A 119 -11.36 -3.64 -3.96
C GLU A 119 -10.34 -2.54 -3.68
N THR A 120 -10.12 -2.19 -2.41
CA THR A 120 -9.00 -1.31 -2.04
C THR A 120 -7.64 -1.98 -2.32
N LEU A 121 -7.51 -3.30 -2.12
CA LEU A 121 -6.32 -4.05 -2.52
C LEU A 121 -6.13 -4.06 -4.04
N ARG A 122 -7.22 -4.18 -4.80
CA ARG A 122 -7.19 -4.20 -6.28
C ARG A 122 -6.89 -2.83 -6.87
N VAL A 123 -7.56 -1.79 -6.37
CA VAL A 123 -7.33 -0.38 -6.76
C VAL A 123 -5.96 0.09 -6.26
N GLY A 124 -5.60 -0.21 -5.01
CA GLY A 124 -4.30 0.10 -4.44
C GLY A 124 -3.16 -0.59 -5.18
N GLY A 125 -3.32 -1.87 -5.54
CA GLY A 125 -2.38 -2.59 -6.39
C GLY A 125 -2.25 -2.01 -7.80
N LEU A 126 -3.35 -1.54 -8.40
CA LEU A 126 -3.32 -0.87 -9.71
C LEU A 126 -2.63 0.49 -9.64
N LEU A 127 -2.95 1.31 -8.64
CA LEU A 127 -2.31 2.61 -8.40
C LEU A 127 -0.81 2.44 -8.14
N MET A 128 -0.44 1.44 -7.36
CA MET A 128 0.96 1.10 -7.13
C MET A 128 1.65 0.65 -8.43
N ALA A 129 1.03 -0.23 -9.22
CA ALA A 129 1.60 -0.66 -10.51
C ALA A 129 1.83 0.53 -11.46
N ARG A 130 0.87 1.46 -11.54
CA ARG A 130 1.01 2.70 -12.33
C ARG A 130 2.13 3.60 -11.81
N GLN A 131 2.29 3.69 -10.49
CA GLN A 131 3.37 4.46 -9.89
C GLN A 131 4.75 3.81 -10.14
N VAL A 132 4.82 2.47 -10.09
CA VAL A 132 6.03 1.71 -10.48
C VAL A 132 6.36 1.94 -11.96
N GLU A 133 5.36 1.90 -12.86
CA GLU A 133 5.57 2.22 -14.28
C GLU A 133 6.08 3.65 -14.48
N ALA A 134 5.58 4.62 -13.71
CA ALA A 134 6.07 6.01 -13.77
C ALA A 134 7.53 6.12 -13.31
N VAL A 135 7.89 5.41 -12.24
CA VAL A 135 9.28 5.33 -11.73
C VAL A 135 10.20 4.66 -12.76
N VAL A 136 9.82 3.50 -13.30
CA VAL A 136 10.60 2.76 -14.30
C VAL A 136 10.73 3.57 -15.59
N GLY A 137 9.66 4.25 -16.02
CA GLY A 137 9.67 5.17 -17.15
C GLY A 137 10.65 6.33 -16.95
N ARG A 138 10.72 6.90 -15.75
CA ARG A 138 11.73 7.90 -15.37
C ARG A 138 13.14 7.33 -15.46
N MET A 139 13.40 6.16 -14.89
CA MET A 139 14.73 5.52 -14.93
C MET A 139 15.17 5.24 -16.36
N ALA A 140 14.24 4.82 -17.24
CA ALA A 140 14.50 4.59 -18.66
C ALA A 140 14.73 5.90 -19.44
N GLY A 141 14.07 6.99 -19.05
CA GLY A 141 14.29 8.34 -19.61
C GLY A 141 15.62 8.97 -19.17
N ALA A 142 16.00 8.80 -17.90
CA ALA A 142 17.26 9.28 -17.34
C ALA A 142 18.50 8.60 -17.96
N LYS A 143 18.36 7.34 -18.42
CA LYS A 143 19.41 6.62 -19.18
C LYS A 143 19.57 7.08 -20.63
N ARG A 144 18.67 7.93 -21.16
CA ARG A 144 18.68 8.39 -22.57
C ARG A 144 19.28 9.79 -22.78
N THR A 145 19.70 10.49 -21.73
CA THR A 145 20.52 11.71 -21.89
C THR A 145 21.99 11.31 -22.07
N PRO A 146 22.60 11.52 -23.26
CA PRO A 146 24.05 11.41 -23.36
C PRO A 146 24.69 12.54 -22.56
N PRO A 147 25.91 12.37 -22.03
CA PRO A 147 26.70 13.51 -21.58
C PRO A 147 27.04 14.32 -22.83
N THR A 148 26.38 15.46 -23.06
CA THR A 148 26.95 16.46 -23.96
C THR A 148 28.18 17.01 -23.25
N THR A 149 29.31 16.54 -23.74
CA THR A 149 30.67 16.93 -23.44
C THR A 149 30.82 18.44 -23.38
N CYS A 150 31.52 18.89 -22.33
CA CYS A 150 32.29 20.12 -22.35
C CYS A 150 33.15 20.19 -23.62
N SER A 151 33.08 21.28 -24.37
CA SER A 151 34.20 21.76 -25.16
C SER A 151 34.39 23.26 -24.92
N SER A 152 35.34 23.57 -24.05
CA SER A 152 36.15 24.77 -24.17
C SER A 152 36.80 24.88 -25.56
N CYS A 153 37.13 26.11 -25.95
CA CYS A 153 38.04 26.52 -27.02
C CYS A 153 37.48 26.50 -28.46
N ALA A 154 37.11 27.68 -28.96
CA ALA A 154 37.72 28.27 -30.15
C ALA A 154 37.43 29.78 -30.17
N SER A 155 38.52 30.54 -30.05
CA SER A 155 38.84 31.90 -30.50
C SER A 155 37.73 32.85 -30.94
#